data_AF-A0A9D7GDT2-F1
#
_entry.id   AF-A0A9D7GDT2-F1
#
_cell.length_a   1.000
_cell.length_b   1.000
_cell.length_c   1.000
_cell.angle_alpha   90.00
_cell.angle_beta   90.00
_cell.angle_gamma   90.00
#
_symmetry.space_group_name_H-M   'P 1'
#
loop_
_entity.id
_entity.type
_entity.pdbx_description
1 polymer ?
#
loop_
_entity_poly.entity_id
_entity_poly.type
_entity_poly.pdbx_seq_one_letter_code
_entity_poly.pdbx_strand_id
1 'polypeptide(L)'
;MVLKLIGLVILTMAILIGLSFLEVAIYSYLINPGQDQSVYEAHANVSAPYISGIFGFIIFFLVVKYWKKNEYPNVARLSLMLPVTYLIVDIIILTAAGVKWSDFIVIFVLANIAKFLGSYLGYTLTK
;
A
#
# COMPACT_ATOMS: atom_id res chain seq x y z
N MET A 1 2.23 -18.42 -11.64
CA MET A 1 2.90 -17.40 -10.80
C MET A 1 2.37 -15.99 -11.08
N VAL A 2 2.36 -15.54 -12.34
CA VAL A 2 1.92 -14.19 -12.73
C VAL A 2 0.50 -13.85 -12.27
N LEU A 3 -0.48 -14.73 -12.51
CA LEU A 3 -1.87 -14.47 -12.10
C LEU A 3 -2.03 -14.31 -10.57
N LYS A 4 -1.32 -15.12 -9.78
CA LYS A 4 -1.30 -15.00 -8.31
C LYS A 4 -0.71 -13.66 -7.87
N LEU A 5 0.36 -13.22 -8.53
CA LEU A 5 1.02 -11.95 -8.25
C LEU A 5 0.09 -10.77 -8.53
N ILE A 6 -0.55 -10.76 -9.70
CA ILE A 6 -1.53 -9.73 -10.08
C ILE A 6 -2.70 -9.73 -9.09
N GLY A 7 -3.23 -10.90 -8.75
CA GLY A 7 -4.31 -11.02 -7.76
C GLY A 7 -3.92 -10.47 -6.39
N LEU A 8 -2.70 -10.76 -5.90
CA LEU A 8 -2.18 -10.21 -4.65
C LEU A 8 -2.01 -8.69 -4.71
N VAL A 9 -1.54 -8.15 -5.83
CA VAL A 9 -1.40 -6.70 -6.01
C VAL A 9 -2.76 -6.02 -5.97
N ILE A 10 -3.74 -6.49 -6.77
CA ILE A 10 -5.09 -5.91 -6.80
C ILE A 10 -5.76 -6.01 -5.43
N LEU A 11 -5.66 -7.16 -4.75
CA LEU A 11 -6.19 -7.33 -3.40
C LEU A 11 -5.54 -6.35 -2.42
N THR A 12 -4.21 -6.21 -2.48
CA THR A 12 -3.48 -5.28 -1.61
C THR A 12 -3.90 -3.83 -1.86
N MET A 13 -4.07 -3.43 -3.12
CA MET A 13 -4.56 -2.10 -3.48
C MET A 13 -5.97 -1.86 -2.92
N ALA A 14 -6.88 -2.82 -3.11
CA ALA A 14 -8.24 -2.71 -2.61
C ALA A 14 -8.28 -2.55 -1.08
N ILE A 15 -7.44 -3.30 -0.35
CA ILE A 15 -7.32 -3.19 1.11
C ILE A 15 -6.78 -1.80 1.50
N LEU A 16 -5.73 -1.30 0.84
CA LEU A 16 -5.15 0.01 1.17
C LEU A 16 -6.10 1.17 0.86
N ILE A 17 -6.85 1.08 -0.23
CA ILE A 17 -7.92 2.03 -0.56
C ILE A 17 -9.00 1.99 0.54
N GLY A 18 -9.47 0.80 0.91
CA GLY A 18 -10.45 0.63 1.97
C GLY A 18 -9.99 1.17 3.32
N LEU A 19 -8.71 0.97 3.68
CA LEU A 19 -8.11 1.53 4.90
C LEU A 19 -8.04 3.06 4.86
N SER A 20 -7.80 3.65 3.69
CA SER A 20 -7.80 5.10 3.52
C SER A 20 -9.20 5.67 3.73
N PHE A 21 -10.23 5.04 3.17
CA PHE A 21 -11.62 5.42 3.43
C PHE A 21 -12.02 5.25 4.89
N LEU A 22 -11.62 4.16 5.53
CA LEU A 22 -11.90 3.91 6.94
C LEU A 22 -11.25 4.97 7.83
N GLU A 23 -10.01 5.37 7.53
CA GLU A 23 -9.33 6.44 8.26
C GLU A 23 -10.08 7.76 8.16
N VAL A 24 -10.47 8.17 6.95
CA VAL A 24 -11.23 9.40 6.73
C VAL A 24 -12.59 9.35 7.44
N ALA A 25 -13.27 8.20 7.43
CA ALA A 25 -14.53 8.01 8.14
C ALA A 25 -14.36 8.13 9.66
N ILE A 26 -13.32 7.52 10.23
CA ILE A 26 -12.99 7.66 11.66
C ILE A 26 -12.70 9.14 11.96
N TYR A 27 -11.93 9.80 11.10
CA TYR A 27 -11.59 11.20 11.25
C TYR A 27 -12.86 12.08 11.25
N SER A 28 -13.77 11.87 10.31
CA SER A 28 -15.00 12.67 10.17
C SER A 28 -16.06 12.41 11.23
N TYR A 29 -16.14 11.20 11.80
CA TYR A 29 -17.18 10.87 12.78
C TYR A 29 -16.71 11.00 14.23
N LEU A 30 -15.43 10.72 14.51
CA LEU A 30 -14.93 10.58 15.88
C LEU A 30 -13.89 11.62 16.28
N ILE A 31 -13.08 12.11 15.33
CA ILE A 31 -11.95 13.00 15.65
C ILE A 31 -12.31 14.47 15.43
N ASN A 32 -12.84 14.80 14.26
CA ASN A 32 -13.17 16.18 13.89
C ASN A 32 -14.54 16.25 13.19
N PRO A 33 -15.63 15.94 13.90
CA PRO A 33 -16.97 15.94 13.32
C PRO A 33 -17.51 17.34 13.04
N GLY A 34 -18.46 17.42 12.12
CA GLY A 34 -19.21 18.65 11.80
C GLY A 34 -18.51 19.62 10.85
N GLN A 35 -17.37 19.24 10.27
CA GLN A 35 -16.70 20.03 9.24
C GLN A 35 -17.35 19.90 7.85
N ASP A 36 -17.08 20.86 6.98
CA ASP A 36 -17.46 20.80 5.57
C ASP A 36 -16.74 19.66 4.84
N GLN A 37 -17.39 19.14 3.80
CA GLN A 37 -16.88 18.04 2.99
C GLN A 37 -15.48 18.31 2.41
N SER A 38 -15.19 19.57 2.06
CA SER A 38 -13.89 20.00 1.54
C SER A 38 -12.73 19.78 2.52
N VAL A 39 -12.99 19.84 3.83
CA VAL A 39 -11.99 19.58 4.87
C VAL A 39 -11.61 18.10 4.89
N TYR A 40 -12.59 17.20 4.77
CA TYR A 40 -12.33 15.76 4.74
C TYR A 40 -11.67 15.32 3.43
N GLU A 41 -12.01 15.94 2.30
CA GLU A 41 -11.33 15.71 1.02
C GLU A 41 -9.85 16.15 1.07
N ALA A 42 -9.58 17.34 1.65
CA ALA A 42 -8.22 17.81 1.86
C ALA A 42 -7.44 16.86 2.79
N HIS A 43 -8.07 16.41 3.89
CA HIS A 43 -7.47 15.44 4.80
C HIS A 43 -7.16 14.12 4.10
N ALA A 44 -8.10 13.57 3.32
CA ALA A 44 -7.93 12.32 2.57
C ALA A 44 -6.74 12.38 1.60
N ASN A 45 -6.58 13.50 0.88
CA ASN A 45 -5.47 13.70 -0.04
C ASN A 45 -4.11 13.73 0.67
N VAL A 46 -4.09 14.26 1.90
CA VAL A 46 -2.87 14.31 2.73
C VAL A 46 -2.61 12.97 3.39
N SER A 47 -3.63 12.30 3.95
CA SER A 47 -3.47 11.08 4.77
C SER A 47 -3.23 9.82 3.94
N ALA A 48 -3.81 9.71 2.75
CA ALA A 48 -3.77 8.49 1.93
C ALA A 48 -2.34 7.98 1.63
N PRO A 49 -1.34 8.83 1.27
CA PRO A 49 0.04 8.38 1.10
C PRO A 49 0.66 7.77 2.37
N TYR A 50 0.33 8.30 3.55
CA TYR A 50 0.81 7.77 4.83
C TYR A 50 0.18 6.42 5.15
N ILE A 51 -1.13 6.28 4.92
CA ILE A 51 -1.84 4.99 5.07
C ILE A 51 -1.22 3.94 4.14
N SER A 52 -0.99 4.29 2.87
CA SER A 52 -0.31 3.42 1.92
C SER A 52 1.10 3.04 2.36
N GLY A 53 1.85 3.94 2.98
CA GLY A 53 3.19 3.64 3.51
C GLY A 53 3.17 2.69 4.71
N ILE A 54 2.43 3.06 5.76
CA ILE A 54 2.39 2.32 7.04
C ILE A 54 1.72 0.96 6.86
N PHE A 55 0.50 0.93 6.33
CA PHE A 55 -0.21 -0.33 6.14
C PHE A 55 0.35 -1.12 4.95
N GLY A 56 0.95 -0.45 3.97
CA GLY A 56 1.68 -1.13 2.90
C GLY A 56 2.84 -1.96 3.46
N PHE A 57 3.66 -1.39 4.36
CA PHE A 57 4.69 -2.18 5.04
C PHE A 57 4.11 -3.43 5.71
N ILE A 58 3.04 -3.25 6.50
CA ILE A 58 2.42 -4.32 7.28
C ILE A 58 1.88 -5.43 6.36
N ILE A 59 1.13 -5.07 5.33
CA ILE A 59 0.52 -6.04 4.41
C ILE A 59 1.60 -6.80 3.65
N PHE A 60 2.61 -6.12 3.12
CA PHE A 60 3.69 -6.78 2.36
C PHE A 60 4.48 -7.73 3.25
N PHE A 61 4.77 -7.33 4.49
CA PHE A 61 5.38 -8.20 5.49
C PHE A 61 4.54 -9.45 5.74
N LEU A 62 3.24 -9.29 6.00
CA LEU A 62 2.35 -10.40 6.33
C LEU A 62 2.14 -11.35 5.15
N VAL A 63 1.99 -10.83 3.93
CA VAL A 63 1.86 -11.63 2.72
C VAL A 63 3.11 -12.50 2.54
N VAL A 64 4.30 -11.91 2.50
CA VAL A 64 5.52 -12.71 2.27
C VAL A 64 5.76 -13.71 3.40
N LYS A 65 5.55 -13.30 4.66
CA LYS A 65 5.63 -14.19 5.82
C LYS A 65 4.67 -15.37 5.71
N TYR A 66 3.42 -15.13 5.34
CA TYR A 66 2.41 -16.17 5.17
C TYR A 66 2.83 -17.18 4.11
N TRP A 67 3.21 -16.71 2.91
CA TRP A 67 3.60 -17.61 1.83
C TRP A 67 4.90 -18.36 2.11
N LYS A 68 5.85 -17.75 2.85
CA LYS A 68 7.08 -18.44 3.28
C LYS A 68 6.77 -19.55 4.29
N LYS A 69 5.93 -19.28 5.29
CA LYS A 69 5.52 -20.27 6.30
C LYS A 69 4.77 -21.47 5.69
N ASN A 70 4.05 -21.26 4.59
CA ASN A 70 3.35 -22.32 3.85
C ASN A 70 4.22 -22.96 2.75
N GLU A 71 5.56 -22.84 2.87
CA GLU A 71 6.54 -23.48 1.98
C GLU A 71 6.32 -23.21 0.48
N TYR A 72 5.80 -22.01 0.16
CA TYR A 72 5.50 -21.70 -1.24
C TYR A 72 6.77 -21.71 -2.09
N PRO A 73 6.76 -22.45 -3.22
CA PRO A 73 7.92 -22.49 -4.11
C PRO A 73 8.19 -21.10 -4.68
N ASN A 74 9.46 -20.70 -4.70
CA ASN A 74 9.93 -19.41 -5.21
C ASN A 74 9.49 -18.18 -4.39
N VAL A 75 9.31 -18.30 -3.08
CA VAL A 75 8.93 -17.16 -2.23
C VAL A 75 9.94 -16.00 -2.26
N ALA A 76 11.23 -16.27 -2.51
CA ALA A 76 12.25 -15.23 -2.73
C ALA A 76 11.95 -14.37 -3.98
N ARG A 77 11.43 -15.00 -5.04
CA ARG A 77 10.99 -14.27 -6.23
C ARG A 77 9.68 -13.53 -5.95
N LEU A 78 8.78 -14.09 -5.14
CA LEU A 78 7.56 -13.41 -4.70
C LEU A 78 7.88 -12.13 -3.91
N SER A 79 8.80 -12.19 -2.94
CA SER A 79 9.15 -11.05 -2.09
C SER A 79 9.74 -9.88 -2.88
N LEU A 80 10.39 -10.15 -4.01
CA LEU A 80 10.93 -9.10 -4.88
C LEU A 80 9.90 -8.62 -5.90
N MET A 81 9.14 -9.53 -6.51
CA MET A 81 8.19 -9.19 -7.57
C MET A 81 6.91 -8.53 -7.07
N LEU A 82 6.45 -8.83 -5.86
CA LEU A 82 5.24 -8.23 -5.30
C LEU A 82 5.34 -6.69 -5.20
N PRO A 83 6.37 -6.10 -4.56
CA PRO A 83 6.50 -4.64 -4.49
C PRO A 83 6.82 -4.00 -5.84
N VAL A 84 7.56 -4.69 -6.73
CA VAL A 84 7.82 -4.19 -8.09
C VAL A 84 6.53 -4.10 -8.92
N THR A 85 5.72 -5.17 -8.93
CA THR A 85 4.47 -5.16 -9.69
C THR A 85 3.48 -4.17 -9.10
N TYR A 86 3.38 -4.09 -7.77
CA TYR A 86 2.56 -3.07 -7.11
C TYR A 86 2.98 -1.66 -7.53
N LEU A 87 4.28 -1.35 -7.46
CA LEU A 87 4.84 -0.05 -7.84
C LEU A 87 4.48 0.33 -9.29
N ILE A 88 4.60 -0.63 -10.22
CA ILE A 88 4.25 -0.39 -11.63
C ILE A 88 2.77 -0.04 -11.77
N VAL A 89 1.88 -0.80 -11.11
CA VAL A 89 0.43 -0.53 -11.17
C VAL A 89 0.11 0.82 -10.52
N ASP A 90 0.72 1.15 -9.38
CA ASP A 90 0.59 2.45 -8.71
C ASP A 90 0.99 3.61 -9.64
N ILE A 91 2.14 3.51 -10.33
CA ILE A 91 2.59 4.54 -11.27
C ILE A 91 1.57 4.72 -12.40
N ILE A 92 1.05 3.62 -12.96
CA ILE A 92 0.05 3.66 -14.04
C ILE A 92 -1.22 4.37 -13.54
N ILE A 93 -1.74 4.00 -12.38
CA ILE A 93 -2.97 4.58 -11.82
C ILE A 93 -2.78 6.07 -11.49
N LEU A 94 -1.70 6.43 -10.79
CA LEU A 94 -1.44 7.82 -10.40
C LEU A 94 -1.19 8.72 -11.61
N THR A 95 -0.49 8.23 -12.63
CA THR A 95 -0.31 8.96 -13.89
C THR A 95 -1.64 9.14 -14.61
N ALA A 96 -2.45 8.09 -14.71
CA ALA A 96 -3.78 8.14 -15.33
C ALA A 96 -4.74 9.06 -14.59
N ALA A 97 -4.58 9.21 -13.27
CA ALA A 97 -5.36 10.13 -12.43
C ALA A 97 -4.90 11.60 -12.55
N GLY A 98 -3.85 11.91 -13.32
CA GLY A 98 -3.38 13.27 -13.53
C GLY A 98 -2.68 13.87 -12.31
N VAL A 99 -2.07 13.04 -11.46
CA VAL A 99 -1.35 13.49 -10.26
C VAL A 99 -0.15 14.36 -10.63
N LYS A 100 -0.01 15.51 -9.95
CA LYS A 100 1.20 16.34 -10.04
C LYS A 100 2.32 15.70 -9.24
N TRP A 101 3.23 15.00 -9.92
CA TRP A 101 4.33 14.26 -9.29
C TRP A 101 5.21 15.11 -8.36
N SER A 102 5.40 16.40 -8.64
CA SER A 102 6.17 17.31 -7.79
C SER A 102 5.70 17.33 -6.34
N ASP A 103 4.40 17.18 -6.13
CA ASP A 103 3.77 17.39 -4.83
C ASP A 103 3.85 16.11 -3.97
N PHE A 104 4.04 14.94 -4.60
CA PHE A 104 3.93 13.64 -3.95
C PHE A 104 5.17 12.76 -4.07
N ILE A 105 6.18 13.12 -4.87
CA ILE A 105 7.30 12.22 -5.20
C ILE A 105 8.04 11.71 -3.95
N VAL A 106 8.28 12.58 -2.97
CA VAL A 106 9.01 12.21 -1.75
C VAL A 106 8.22 11.17 -0.95
N ILE A 107 6.94 11.43 -0.67
CA ILE A 107 6.13 10.52 0.12
C ILE A 107 5.81 9.23 -0.64
N PHE A 108 5.67 9.31 -1.97
CA PHE A 108 5.53 8.16 -2.83
C PHE A 108 6.75 7.23 -2.75
N VAL A 109 7.96 7.78 -2.83
CA VAL A 109 9.21 7.01 -2.70
C VAL A 109 9.30 6.38 -1.31
N LEU A 110 9.05 7.13 -0.23
CA LEU A 110 9.07 6.60 1.14
C LEU A 110 8.05 5.48 1.34
N ALA A 111 6.81 5.66 0.86
CA ALA A 111 5.76 4.66 0.96
C ALA A 111 6.08 3.38 0.18
N ASN A 112 6.81 3.48 -0.94
CA ASN A 112 7.27 2.32 -1.69
C ASN A 112 8.46 1.64 -1.01
N ILE A 113 9.45 2.39 -0.52
CA ILE A 113 10.55 1.84 0.30
C ILE A 113 9.98 1.02 1.48
N ALA A 114 8.96 1.54 2.15
CA ALA A 114 8.28 0.82 3.23
C ALA A 114 7.70 -0.53 2.77
N LYS A 115 7.07 -0.61 1.59
CA LYS A 115 6.56 -1.88 1.02
C LYS A 115 7.70 -2.86 0.68
N PHE A 116 8.79 -2.36 0.10
CA PHE A 116 9.99 -3.17 -0.18
C PHE A 116 10.60 -3.72 1.11
N LEU A 117 10.75 -2.87 2.14
CA LEU A 117 11.24 -3.28 3.45
C LEU A 117 10.32 -4.31 4.12
N GLY A 118 9.01 -4.08 4.11
CA GLY A 118 8.03 -5.03 4.64
C GLY A 118 8.15 -6.39 3.97
N SER A 119 8.19 -6.40 2.63
CA SER A 119 8.36 -7.61 1.82
C SER A 119 9.67 -8.35 2.13
N TYR A 120 10.78 -7.62 2.19
CA TYR A 120 12.10 -8.17 2.52
C TYR A 120 12.14 -8.76 3.93
N LEU A 121 11.65 -8.03 4.94
CA LEU A 121 11.59 -8.49 6.32
C LEU A 121 10.66 -9.68 6.50
N GLY A 122 9.54 -9.73 5.78
CA GLY A 122 8.65 -10.89 5.77
C GLY A 122 9.35 -12.14 5.25
N TYR A 123 10.25 -11.98 4.29
CA TYR A 123 11.09 -13.07 3.79
C TYR A 123 12.20 -13.45 4.77
N THR A 124 12.96 -12.51 5.32
CA THR A 124 14.15 -12.82 6.12
C THR A 124 13.83 -13.25 7.55
N LEU A 125 12.83 -12.65 8.19
CA LEU A 125 12.50 -12.91 9.61
C LEU A 125 11.62 -14.14 9.84
N THR A 126 11.10 -14.74 8.77
CA THR A 126 10.29 -15.97 8.87
C THR A 126 11.23 -17.17 8.81
N LYS A 127 11.24 -17.98 9.86
CA LYS A 127 11.99 -19.25 9.93
C LYS A 127 11.29 -20.32 9.09
#